data_AF-A0A969KK74-F1
#
_entry.id   AF-A0A969KK74-F1
#
_cell.length_a   1.000
_cell.length_b   1.000
_cell.length_c   1.000
_cell.angle_alpha   90.00
_cell.angle_beta   90.00
_cell.angle_gamma   90.00
#
_symmetry.space_group_name_H-M   'P 1'
#
loop_
_entity.id
_entity.type
_entity.pdbx_description
1 polymer ?
#
loop_
_entity_poly.entity_id
_entity_poly.type
_entity_poly.pdbx_seq_one_letter_code
_entity_poly.pdbx_strand_id
1 'polypeptide(L)'
;MRGFASWDSVDGALIKYLIQTLHWLGKVDLANAEENGVMTAFRISSISEKKEENGKILVSSNGKISVSRYFSRAIRYQIARFCEWDAEKNYEYVYSISAKSLKRANEQGLKAEQLLAILVKHTNNNVPPALVKALKNWNVNGVEARVENLFVLRVSKPEVIEEMRKSRAGKFLGELLSPTAVVIKNGATQKVMAALAELGLLAEVNIQGDEHV
;
A
#
# COMPACT_ATOMS: atom_id res chain seq x y z
N MET A 1 -7.16 -32.68 47.47
CA MET A 1 -8.06 -31.65 46.91
C MET A 1 -9.28 -32.33 46.31
N ARG A 2 -10.40 -32.44 47.05
CA ARG A 2 -11.69 -32.92 46.50
C ARG A 2 -12.82 -32.17 47.20
N GLY A 3 -13.84 -31.78 46.43
CA GLY A 3 -15.06 -31.15 46.92
C GLY A 3 -15.00 -29.62 47.00
N PHE A 4 -16.10 -29.03 47.47
CA PHE A 4 -16.35 -27.58 47.53
C PHE A 4 -15.26 -26.79 48.30
N ALA A 5 -14.54 -27.45 49.21
CA ALA A 5 -13.44 -26.87 49.98
C ALA A 5 -12.23 -26.43 49.11
N SER A 6 -12.09 -26.92 47.88
CA SER A 6 -11.04 -26.51 46.95
C SER A 6 -11.53 -25.54 45.85
N TRP A 7 -12.81 -25.13 45.91
CA TRP A 7 -13.45 -24.35 44.86
C TRP A 7 -12.72 -23.03 44.60
N ASP A 8 -12.43 -22.24 45.63
CA ASP A 8 -11.72 -20.95 45.46
C ASP A 8 -10.34 -21.10 44.82
N SER A 9 -9.62 -22.17 45.16
CA SER A 9 -8.27 -22.44 44.66
C SER A 9 -8.21 -23.03 43.24
N VAL A 10 -9.33 -23.56 42.73
CA VAL A 10 -9.38 -24.25 41.43
C VAL A 10 -10.37 -23.53 40.52
N ASP A 11 -11.67 -23.72 40.74
CA ASP A 11 -12.73 -23.15 39.91
C ASP A 11 -12.80 -21.61 40.04
N GLY A 12 -12.70 -21.09 41.26
CA GLY A 12 -12.67 -19.65 41.53
C GLY A 12 -11.47 -18.96 40.91
N ALA A 13 -10.29 -19.58 40.98
CA ALA A 13 -9.07 -19.10 40.31
C ALA A 13 -9.22 -19.10 38.78
N LEU A 14 -9.81 -20.17 38.21
CA LEU A 14 -10.09 -20.25 36.78
C LEU A 14 -11.08 -19.17 36.31
N ILE A 15 -12.15 -18.93 37.06
CA ILE A 15 -13.14 -17.89 36.75
C ILE A 15 -12.48 -16.50 36.78
N LYS A 16 -11.66 -16.21 37.80
CA LYS A 16 -10.90 -14.95 37.87
C LYS A 16 -9.98 -14.77 36.65
N TYR A 17 -9.25 -15.82 36.28
CA TYR A 17 -8.39 -15.81 35.10
C TYR A 17 -9.19 -15.56 33.80
N LEU A 18 -10.35 -16.20 33.65
CA LEU A 18 -11.22 -16.01 32.48
C LEU A 18 -11.76 -14.58 32.40
N ILE A 19 -12.23 -14.04 33.54
CA ILE A 19 -12.71 -12.65 33.65
C ILE A 19 -11.61 -11.66 33.25
N GLN A 20 -10.38 -11.86 33.73
CA GLN A 20 -9.25 -11.01 33.39
C GLN A 20 -8.86 -11.11 31.90
N THR A 21 -8.89 -12.32 31.34
CA THR A 21 -8.68 -12.54 29.90
C THR A 21 -9.75 -11.81 29.07
N LEU A 22 -11.02 -11.90 29.48
CA LEU A 22 -12.13 -11.21 28.82
C LEU A 22 -12.02 -9.68 28.96
N HIS A 23 -11.47 -9.19 30.06
CA HIS A 23 -11.17 -7.77 30.24
C HIS A 23 -10.13 -7.28 29.23
N TRP A 24 -9.01 -7.99 29.06
CA TRP A 24 -8.02 -7.67 28.02
C TRP A 24 -8.60 -7.71 26.61
N LEU A 25 -9.58 -8.57 26.36
CA LEU A 25 -10.33 -8.63 25.10
C LEU A 25 -11.42 -7.55 24.96
N GLY A 26 -11.56 -6.66 25.95
CA GLY A 26 -12.56 -5.58 25.97
C GLY A 26 -14.00 -6.08 26.07
N LYS A 27 -14.22 -7.27 26.65
CA LYS A 27 -15.56 -7.88 26.84
C LYS A 27 -16.09 -7.71 28.25
N VAL A 28 -15.22 -7.41 29.21
CA VAL A 28 -15.58 -7.22 30.61
C VAL A 28 -14.89 -5.97 31.13
N ASP A 29 -15.64 -5.12 31.81
CA ASP A 29 -15.08 -4.00 32.56
C ASP A 29 -14.85 -4.47 34.00
N LEU A 30 -13.67 -4.16 34.55
CA LEU A 30 -13.31 -4.48 35.94
C LEU A 30 -13.41 -3.23 36.79
N ALA A 31 -13.84 -3.40 38.05
CA ALA A 31 -13.88 -2.32 39.02
C ALA A 31 -13.13 -2.73 40.30
N ASN A 32 -12.36 -1.78 40.80
CA ASN A 32 -11.67 -1.82 42.08
C ASN A 32 -12.04 -0.58 42.91
N ALA A 33 -11.98 -0.69 44.24
CA ALA A 33 -12.30 0.41 45.13
C ALA A 33 -11.13 1.40 45.30
N GLU A 34 -9.90 0.94 45.04
CA GLU A 34 -8.66 1.69 45.16
C GLU A 34 -7.86 1.56 43.85
N GLU A 35 -7.02 2.54 43.53
CA GLU A 35 -6.31 2.66 42.25
C GLU A 35 -5.45 1.43 41.88
N ASN A 36 -5.06 0.61 42.88
CA ASN A 36 -4.38 -0.68 42.72
C ASN A 36 -4.99 -1.80 43.58
N GLY A 37 -6.27 -1.67 43.94
CA GLY A 37 -6.96 -2.60 44.82
C GLY A 37 -7.33 -3.93 44.15
N VAL A 38 -7.73 -4.90 44.96
CA VAL A 38 -8.27 -6.17 44.49
C VAL A 38 -9.55 -5.92 43.68
N MET A 39 -9.69 -6.62 42.55
CA MET A 39 -10.89 -6.57 41.72
C MET A 39 -12.09 -7.06 42.51
N THR A 40 -13.08 -6.19 42.74
CA THR A 40 -14.26 -6.47 43.58
C THR A 40 -15.54 -6.62 42.78
N ALA A 41 -15.60 -6.06 41.59
CA ALA A 41 -16.74 -6.20 40.70
C ALA A 41 -16.31 -6.27 39.23
N PHE A 42 -17.19 -6.84 38.41
CA PHE A 42 -17.04 -6.85 36.97
C PHE A 42 -18.39 -6.63 36.30
N ARG A 43 -18.36 -6.04 35.10
CA ARG A 43 -19.53 -5.88 34.24
C ARG A 43 -19.23 -6.54 32.90
N ILE A 44 -20.11 -7.41 32.44
CA ILE A 44 -20.03 -7.89 31.05
C ILE A 44 -20.43 -6.73 30.15
N SER A 45 -19.49 -6.26 29.36
CA SER A 45 -19.73 -5.18 28.41
C SER A 45 -20.62 -5.73 27.30
N SER A 46 -21.76 -5.07 27.07
CA SER A 46 -22.55 -5.38 25.89
C SER A 46 -21.74 -4.91 24.68
N ILE A 47 -21.42 -5.83 23.78
CA ILE A 47 -20.66 -5.61 22.53
C ILE A 47 -21.35 -4.59 21.58
N SER A 48 -22.46 -3.99 22.00
CA SER A 48 -23.50 -3.41 21.16
C SER A 48 -23.58 -1.90 21.15
N GLU A 49 -22.58 -1.16 21.64
CA GLU A 49 -22.38 0.19 21.11
C GLU A 49 -21.81 0.06 19.69
N LYS A 50 -22.65 -0.38 18.75
CA LYS A 50 -22.42 -0.15 17.32
C LYS A 50 -22.37 1.36 17.15
N LYS A 51 -21.17 1.94 17.21
CA LYS A 51 -20.94 3.29 16.68
C LYS A 51 -21.55 3.30 15.28
N GLU A 52 -22.49 4.21 15.04
CA GLU A 52 -23.23 4.24 13.78
C GLU A 52 -22.24 4.34 12.61
N GLU A 53 -22.15 3.28 11.81
CA GLU A 53 -21.23 3.18 10.69
C GLU A 53 -21.86 3.82 9.43
N ASN A 54 -22.23 5.10 9.51
CA ASN A 54 -22.93 5.82 8.43
C ASN A 54 -21.98 6.41 7.37
N GLY A 55 -20.69 6.03 7.40
CA GLY A 55 -19.71 6.49 6.42
C GLY A 55 -20.01 6.01 5.00
N LYS A 56 -19.34 6.61 4.00
CA LYS A 56 -19.37 6.16 2.60
C LYS A 56 -17.99 5.79 2.11
N ILE A 57 -17.96 5.01 1.03
CA ILE A 57 -16.78 4.74 0.22
C ILE A 57 -17.01 5.42 -1.14
N LEU A 58 -16.03 6.21 -1.58
CA LEU A 58 -16.01 6.82 -2.90
C LEU A 58 -14.85 6.23 -3.68
N VAL A 59 -15.10 5.88 -4.94
CA VAL A 59 -14.11 5.25 -5.82
C VAL A 59 -14.03 6.05 -7.11
N SER A 60 -12.83 6.53 -7.42
CA SER A 60 -12.55 7.26 -8.65
C SER A 60 -12.00 6.33 -9.74
N SER A 61 -12.16 6.73 -11.00
CA SER A 61 -11.72 5.94 -12.17
C SER A 61 -10.20 5.78 -12.26
N ASN A 62 -9.44 6.68 -11.65
CA ASN A 62 -7.97 6.63 -11.56
C ASN A 62 -7.45 5.71 -10.46
N GLY A 63 -8.31 4.90 -9.82
CA GLY A 63 -7.90 3.98 -8.76
C GLY A 63 -7.72 4.63 -7.38
N LYS A 64 -8.13 5.89 -7.19
CA LYS A 64 -8.24 6.48 -5.85
C LYS A 64 -9.50 6.00 -5.14
N ILE A 65 -9.36 5.61 -3.88
CA ILE A 65 -10.44 5.19 -2.99
C ILE A 65 -10.42 6.09 -1.76
N SER A 66 -11.52 6.78 -1.50
CA SER A 66 -11.73 7.51 -0.25
C SER A 66 -12.68 6.73 0.64
N VAL A 67 -12.28 6.48 1.89
CA VAL A 67 -13.11 5.80 2.88
C VAL A 67 -13.30 6.68 4.10
N SER A 68 -14.55 7.00 4.43
CA SER A 68 -14.88 7.77 5.62
C SER A 68 -14.38 7.11 6.91
N ARG A 69 -13.93 7.93 7.87
CA ARG A 69 -13.59 7.50 9.24
C ARG A 69 -14.78 6.89 10.00
N TYR A 70 -16.00 7.24 9.59
CA TYR A 70 -17.25 6.67 10.11
C TYR A 70 -17.67 5.38 9.40
N PHE A 71 -16.87 4.86 8.47
CA PHE A 71 -17.10 3.53 7.91
C PHE A 71 -16.59 2.43 8.84
N SER A 72 -16.88 1.17 8.53
CA SER A 72 -16.36 0.04 9.29
C SER A 72 -14.83 0.01 9.31
N ARG A 73 -14.25 -0.08 10.52
CA ARG A 73 -12.80 -0.24 10.73
C ARG A 73 -12.25 -1.47 10.03
N ALA A 74 -13.00 -2.57 10.09
CA ALA A 74 -12.62 -3.83 9.46
C ALA A 74 -12.52 -3.68 7.94
N ILE A 75 -13.49 -3.01 7.31
CA ILE A 75 -13.47 -2.78 5.86
C ILE A 75 -12.38 -1.80 5.45
N ARG A 76 -12.14 -0.73 6.23
CA ARG A 76 -10.99 0.17 6.01
C ARG A 76 -9.67 -0.60 6.01
N TYR A 77 -9.47 -1.47 7.00
CA TYR A 77 -8.29 -2.32 7.07
C TYR A 77 -8.18 -3.24 5.85
N GLN A 78 -9.28 -3.91 5.46
CA GLN A 78 -9.28 -4.78 4.29
C GLN A 78 -8.89 -4.03 3.01
N ILE A 79 -9.46 -2.85 2.76
CA ILE A 79 -9.12 -2.03 1.59
C ILE A 79 -7.65 -1.60 1.62
N ALA A 80 -7.14 -1.16 2.77
CA ALA A 80 -5.75 -0.73 2.93
C ALA A 80 -4.73 -1.85 2.61
N ARG A 81 -5.10 -3.13 2.75
CA ARG A 81 -4.21 -4.25 2.39
C ARG A 81 -3.94 -4.34 0.88
N PHE A 82 -4.84 -3.82 0.04
CA PHE A 82 -4.68 -3.83 -1.42
C PHE A 82 -4.11 -2.54 -1.99
N CYS A 83 -4.10 -1.46 -1.19
CA CYS A 83 -3.83 -0.11 -1.68
C CYS A 83 -2.56 0.47 -1.05
N GLU A 84 -2.04 1.53 -1.63
CA GLU A 84 -1.08 2.44 -1.00
C GLU A 84 -1.84 3.52 -0.23
N TRP A 85 -1.28 3.94 0.89
CA TRP A 85 -1.81 5.08 1.65
C TRP A 85 -1.36 6.38 0.98
N ASP A 86 -2.30 7.29 0.72
CA ASP A 86 -2.03 8.58 0.09
C ASP A 86 -2.06 9.69 1.16
N ALA A 87 -3.22 9.92 1.79
CA ALA A 87 -3.39 10.93 2.83
C ALA A 87 -4.63 10.68 3.69
N GLU A 88 -4.76 11.40 4.80
CA GLU A 88 -6.03 11.61 5.50
C GLU A 88 -6.51 13.03 5.21
N LYS A 89 -7.71 13.19 4.64
CA LYS A 89 -8.30 14.50 4.29
C LYS A 89 -9.76 14.52 4.70
N ASN A 90 -10.22 15.58 5.36
CA ASN A 90 -11.64 15.79 5.71
C ASN A 90 -12.29 14.58 6.40
N TYR A 91 -11.61 13.94 7.35
CA TYR A 91 -12.07 12.72 8.03
C TYR A 91 -12.27 11.52 7.08
N GLU A 92 -11.62 11.51 5.92
CA GLU A 92 -11.55 10.40 4.98
C GLU A 92 -10.11 9.91 4.85
N TYR A 93 -9.96 8.59 4.79
CA TYR A 93 -8.72 7.93 4.44
C TYR A 93 -8.66 7.75 2.93
N VAL A 94 -7.66 8.34 2.30
CA VAL A 94 -7.43 8.28 0.86
C VAL A 94 -6.36 7.23 0.57
N TYR A 95 -6.72 6.31 -0.30
CA TYR A 95 -5.87 5.23 -0.77
C TYR A 95 -5.74 5.27 -2.29
N SER A 96 -4.65 4.73 -2.82
CA SER A 96 -4.42 4.57 -4.26
C SER A 96 -4.16 3.11 -4.61
N ILE A 97 -4.78 2.64 -5.69
CA ILE A 97 -4.47 1.34 -6.28
C ILE A 97 -3.33 1.53 -7.27
N SER A 98 -2.25 0.79 -7.08
CA SER A 98 -1.10 0.78 -7.99
C SER A 98 -0.67 -0.65 -8.31
N ALA A 99 0.07 -0.84 -9.39
CA ALA A 99 0.64 -2.15 -9.73
C ALA A 99 1.52 -2.69 -8.58
N LYS A 100 2.24 -1.80 -7.89
CA LYS A 100 3.05 -2.14 -6.71
C LYS A 100 2.19 -2.60 -5.54
N SER A 101 1.08 -1.89 -5.26
CA SER A 101 0.16 -2.24 -4.17
C SER A 101 -0.52 -3.59 -4.42
N LEU A 102 -0.95 -3.85 -5.66
CA LEU A 102 -1.58 -5.13 -6.04
C LEU A 102 -0.58 -6.29 -6.06
N LYS A 103 0.67 -6.06 -6.47
CA LYS A 103 1.74 -7.07 -6.37
C LYS A 103 1.97 -7.46 -4.91
N ARG A 104 2.12 -6.47 -4.03
CA ARG A 104 2.25 -6.68 -2.57
C ARG A 104 1.07 -7.44 -1.99
N ALA A 105 -0.15 -7.14 -2.42
CA ALA A 105 -1.34 -7.84 -1.98
C ALA A 105 -1.31 -9.31 -2.42
N ASN A 106 -0.94 -9.58 -3.67
CA ASN A 106 -0.86 -10.93 -4.22
C ASN A 106 0.19 -11.79 -3.50
N GLU A 107 1.34 -11.22 -3.13
CA GLU A 107 2.36 -11.89 -2.30
C GLU A 107 1.83 -12.32 -0.92
N GLN A 108 0.77 -11.65 -0.42
CA GLN A 108 0.08 -12.02 0.83
C GLN A 108 -1.12 -12.96 0.60
N GLY A 109 -1.26 -13.52 -0.60
CA GLY A 109 -2.40 -14.37 -0.97
C GLY A 109 -3.71 -13.62 -1.18
N LEU A 110 -3.66 -12.28 -1.35
CA LEU A 110 -4.84 -11.46 -1.60
C LEU A 110 -5.02 -11.22 -3.10
N LYS A 111 -6.18 -11.60 -3.62
CA LYS A 111 -6.49 -11.48 -5.05
C LYS A 111 -7.21 -10.17 -5.36
N ALA A 112 -6.93 -9.57 -6.52
CA ALA A 112 -7.57 -8.34 -6.95
C ALA A 112 -9.12 -8.47 -7.05
N GLU A 113 -9.67 -9.67 -7.31
CA GLU A 113 -11.12 -9.88 -7.29
C GLU A 113 -11.74 -9.70 -5.90
N GLN A 114 -11.00 -9.99 -4.83
CA GLN A 114 -11.47 -9.79 -3.46
C GLN A 114 -11.66 -8.29 -3.18
N LEU A 115 -10.72 -7.45 -3.64
CA LEU A 115 -10.86 -6.00 -3.57
C LEU A 115 -12.10 -5.55 -4.36
N LEU A 116 -12.26 -6.03 -5.59
CA LEU A 116 -13.42 -5.67 -6.42
C LEU A 116 -14.74 -6.07 -5.73
N ALA A 117 -14.82 -7.25 -5.13
CA ALA A 117 -16.00 -7.72 -4.40
C ALA A 117 -16.31 -6.84 -3.18
N ILE A 118 -15.29 -6.42 -2.42
CA ILE A 118 -15.45 -5.49 -1.29
C ILE A 118 -15.99 -4.14 -1.78
N LEU A 119 -15.40 -3.58 -2.84
CA LEU A 119 -15.83 -2.29 -3.38
C LEU A 119 -17.28 -2.35 -3.87
N VAL A 120 -17.63 -3.33 -4.72
CA VAL A 120 -19.00 -3.48 -5.25
C VAL A 120 -20.03 -3.64 -4.13
N LYS A 121 -19.72 -4.46 -3.12
CA LYS A 121 -20.60 -4.70 -1.97
C LYS A 121 -20.87 -3.44 -1.15
N HIS A 122 -19.84 -2.60 -0.96
CA HIS A 122 -19.91 -1.47 -0.03
C HIS A 122 -20.12 -0.10 -0.71
N THR A 123 -20.11 -0.04 -2.04
CA THR A 123 -20.47 1.16 -2.83
C THR A 123 -21.80 1.05 -3.56
N ASN A 124 -22.60 0.01 -3.28
CA ASN A 124 -23.83 -0.31 -4.02
C ASN A 124 -23.60 -0.39 -5.55
N ASN A 125 -22.54 -1.11 -5.95
CA ASN A 125 -22.13 -1.27 -7.35
C ASN A 125 -21.72 0.04 -8.06
N ASN A 126 -21.42 1.11 -7.31
CA ASN A 126 -20.90 2.35 -7.86
C ASN A 126 -19.37 2.31 -7.99
N VAL A 127 -18.87 1.36 -8.80
CA VAL A 127 -17.44 1.22 -9.12
C VAL A 127 -17.23 1.57 -10.59
N PRO A 128 -16.31 2.50 -10.93
CA PRO A 128 -16.08 2.90 -12.32
C PRO A 128 -15.71 1.70 -13.22
N PRO A 129 -16.32 1.56 -14.42
CA PRO A 129 -16.05 0.42 -15.32
C PRO A 129 -14.57 0.27 -15.72
N ALA A 130 -13.86 1.40 -15.85
CA ALA A 130 -12.42 1.40 -16.12
C ALA A 130 -11.62 0.68 -15.02
N LEU A 131 -11.98 0.91 -13.75
CA LEU A 131 -11.32 0.25 -12.62
C LEU A 131 -11.68 -1.23 -12.55
N VAL A 132 -12.94 -1.59 -12.84
CA VAL A 132 -13.38 -2.99 -12.94
C VAL A 132 -12.54 -3.73 -13.98
N LYS A 133 -12.33 -3.12 -15.16
CA LYS A 133 -11.50 -3.68 -16.22
C LYS A 133 -10.04 -3.83 -15.78
N ALA A 134 -9.46 -2.79 -15.16
CA ALA A 134 -8.08 -2.82 -14.68
C ALA A 134 -7.83 -3.93 -13.65
N LEU A 135 -8.73 -4.11 -12.67
CA LEU A 135 -8.61 -5.16 -11.65
C LEU A 135 -8.78 -6.57 -12.23
N LYS A 136 -9.66 -6.76 -13.22
CA LYS A 136 -9.82 -8.03 -13.93
C LYS A 136 -8.59 -8.37 -14.78
N ASN A 137 -8.09 -7.40 -15.55
CA ASN A 137 -6.88 -7.56 -16.36
C ASN A 137 -5.67 -7.92 -15.51
N TRP A 138 -5.50 -7.27 -14.35
CA TRP A 138 -4.40 -7.55 -13.43
C TRP A 138 -4.35 -9.04 -13.02
N ASN A 139 -5.50 -9.68 -12.80
CA ASN A 139 -5.52 -11.08 -12.40
C ASN A 139 -5.10 -12.04 -13.53
N VAL A 140 -5.29 -11.63 -14.79
CA VAL A 140 -4.94 -12.44 -15.97
C VAL A 140 -3.51 -12.18 -16.45
N ASN A 141 -3.09 -10.92 -16.51
CA ASN A 141 -1.86 -10.50 -17.20
C ASN A 141 -0.82 -9.85 -16.26
N GLY A 142 -1.19 -9.50 -15.02
CA GLY A 142 -0.30 -8.79 -14.10
C GLY A 142 0.02 -7.35 -14.56
N VAL A 143 1.30 -6.98 -14.56
CA VAL A 143 1.76 -5.62 -14.92
C VAL A 143 1.71 -5.43 -16.43
N GLU A 144 0.68 -4.75 -16.94
CA GLU A 144 0.51 -4.46 -18.37
C GLU A 144 1.21 -3.18 -18.85
N ALA A 145 1.47 -2.22 -17.95
CA ALA A 145 2.07 -0.94 -18.29
C ALA A 145 3.02 -0.46 -17.20
N ARG A 146 4.10 0.22 -17.60
CA ARG A 146 5.08 0.80 -16.69
C ARG A 146 5.47 2.21 -17.16
N VAL A 147 5.57 3.12 -16.20
CA VAL A 147 6.10 4.47 -16.40
C VAL A 147 7.42 4.55 -15.64
N GLU A 148 8.49 4.92 -16.33
CA GLU A 148 9.83 5.08 -15.77
C GLU A 148 10.38 6.45 -16.16
N ASN A 149 11.08 7.11 -15.24
CA ASN A 149 11.83 8.33 -15.56
C ASN A 149 13.24 7.93 -16.03
N LEU A 150 13.57 8.25 -17.28
CA LEU A 150 14.79 7.82 -17.95
C LEU A 150 15.50 9.01 -18.59
N PHE A 151 16.81 9.09 -18.39
CA PHE A 151 17.65 10.00 -19.17
C PHE A 151 17.95 9.36 -20.52
N VAL A 152 17.68 10.07 -21.63
CA VAL A 152 17.92 9.56 -22.98
C VAL A 152 19.03 10.35 -23.63
N LEU A 153 20.10 9.64 -24.04
CA LEU A 153 21.14 10.21 -24.91
C LEU A 153 20.68 10.08 -26.36
N ARG A 154 20.53 11.21 -27.05
CA ARG A 154 20.36 11.26 -28.51
C ARG A 154 21.66 11.67 -29.16
N VAL A 155 22.06 10.94 -30.18
CA VAL A 155 23.23 11.23 -31.01
C VAL A 155 22.83 11.43 -32.46
N SER A 156 23.62 12.19 -33.22
CA SER A 156 23.31 12.45 -34.63
C SER A 156 23.51 11.24 -35.54
N LYS A 157 24.37 10.29 -35.13
CA LYS A 157 24.73 9.12 -35.94
C LYS A 157 24.78 7.83 -35.09
N PRO A 158 24.31 6.68 -35.60
CA PRO A 158 24.34 5.41 -34.88
C PRO A 158 25.75 4.96 -34.48
N GLU A 159 26.75 5.28 -35.29
CA GLU A 159 28.15 4.89 -35.02
C GLU A 159 28.67 5.40 -33.67
N VAL A 160 28.18 6.57 -33.23
CA VAL A 160 28.56 7.18 -31.94
C VAL A 160 28.08 6.33 -30.75
N ILE A 161 26.90 5.70 -30.84
CA ILE A 161 26.41 4.80 -29.78
C ILE A 161 27.29 3.54 -29.71
N GLU A 162 27.72 3.01 -30.85
CA GLU A 162 28.60 1.84 -30.91
C GLU A 162 29.99 2.14 -30.33
N GLU A 163 30.57 3.29 -30.63
CA GLU A 163 31.83 3.74 -30.02
C GLU A 163 31.67 3.97 -28.51
N MET A 164 30.55 4.56 -28.09
CA MET A 164 30.24 4.76 -26.67
C MET A 164 30.00 3.45 -25.91
N ARG A 165 29.49 2.41 -26.57
CA ARG A 165 29.38 1.05 -25.99
C ARG A 165 30.74 0.40 -25.76
N LYS A 166 31.71 0.67 -26.65
CA LYS A 166 33.09 0.17 -26.54
C LYS A 166 33.93 0.97 -25.54
N SER A 167 33.53 2.20 -25.23
CA SER A 167 34.21 3.06 -24.27
C SER A 167 33.89 2.68 -22.81
N ARG A 168 34.53 3.39 -21.86
CA ARG A 168 34.26 3.23 -20.42
C ARG A 168 32.82 3.57 -20.03
N ALA A 169 32.09 4.27 -20.90
CA ALA A 169 30.69 4.64 -20.70
C ALA A 169 29.69 3.52 -21.05
N GLY A 170 30.10 2.46 -21.75
CA GLY A 170 29.21 1.38 -22.16
C GLY A 170 28.43 0.73 -21.01
N LYS A 171 29.04 0.61 -19.83
CA LYS A 171 28.38 0.08 -18.61
C LYS A 171 27.26 0.97 -18.06
N PHE A 172 27.25 2.25 -18.45
CA PHE A 172 26.25 3.24 -18.04
C PHE A 172 25.15 3.43 -19.09
N LEU A 173 25.32 2.87 -20.29
CA LEU A 173 24.28 2.76 -21.30
C LEU A 173 23.34 1.60 -20.94
N GLY A 174 22.06 1.83 -21.12
CA GLY A 174 20.98 0.88 -20.88
C GLY A 174 20.37 0.39 -22.20
N GLU A 175 19.05 0.30 -22.21
CA GLU A 175 18.28 -0.14 -23.36
C GLU A 175 18.40 0.83 -24.54
N LEU A 176 18.43 0.28 -25.76
CA LEU A 176 18.43 1.04 -26.99
C LEU A 176 16.97 1.33 -27.38
N LEU A 177 16.57 2.61 -27.41
CA LEU A 177 15.21 3.02 -27.80
C LEU A 177 15.09 3.18 -29.32
N SER A 178 16.18 3.59 -29.97
CA SER A 178 16.29 3.67 -31.43
C SER A 178 17.77 3.59 -31.85
N PRO A 179 18.08 3.44 -33.15
CA PRO A 179 19.47 3.43 -33.62
C PRO A 179 20.30 4.67 -33.25
N THR A 180 19.65 5.78 -32.85
CA THR A 180 20.27 7.04 -32.45
C THR A 180 19.92 7.48 -31.02
N ALA A 181 19.18 6.66 -30.27
CA ALA A 181 18.74 6.98 -28.91
C ALA A 181 18.96 5.81 -27.95
N VAL A 182 19.66 6.08 -26.85
CA VAL A 182 19.98 5.09 -25.81
C VAL A 182 19.66 5.63 -24.43
N VAL A 183 19.13 4.77 -23.55
CA VAL A 183 18.87 5.11 -22.15
C VAL A 183 20.19 5.21 -21.39
N ILE A 184 20.35 6.24 -20.56
CA ILE A 184 21.45 6.38 -19.60
C ILE A 184 20.94 5.96 -18.21
N LYS A 185 21.73 5.16 -17.49
CA LYS A 185 21.44 4.82 -16.10
C LYS A 185 21.39 6.06 -15.20
N ASN A 186 20.43 6.10 -14.28
CA ASN A 186 20.28 7.21 -13.34
C ASN A 186 21.58 7.51 -12.59
N GLY A 187 21.96 8.79 -12.53
CA GLY A 187 23.19 9.26 -11.88
C GLY A 187 24.48 9.09 -12.70
N ALA A 188 24.41 8.54 -13.92
CA ALA A 188 25.59 8.35 -14.76
C ALA A 188 25.77 9.43 -15.85
N THR A 189 24.89 10.43 -15.91
CA THR A 189 24.87 11.47 -16.95
C THR A 189 26.23 12.17 -17.09
N GLN A 190 26.84 12.62 -15.98
CA GLN A 190 28.15 13.28 -16.01
C GLN A 190 29.28 12.37 -16.55
N LYS A 191 29.23 11.07 -16.25
CA LYS A 191 30.24 10.10 -16.72
C LYS A 191 30.09 9.82 -18.22
N VAL A 192 28.86 9.78 -18.71
CA VAL A 192 28.56 9.66 -20.15
C VAL A 192 28.98 10.92 -20.89
N MET A 193 28.75 12.10 -20.31
CA MET A 193 29.20 13.39 -20.86
C MET A 193 30.73 13.47 -20.95
N ALA A 194 31.45 13.06 -19.91
CA ALA A 194 32.91 13.02 -19.93
C ALA A 194 33.43 12.08 -21.02
N ALA A 195 32.81 10.92 -21.21
CA ALA A 195 33.19 9.99 -22.27
C ALA A 195 32.86 10.51 -23.69
N LEU A 196 31.77 11.27 -23.86
CA LEU A 196 31.48 11.96 -25.13
C LEU A 196 32.54 13.02 -25.43
N ALA A 197 32.96 13.78 -24.41
CA ALA A 197 34.03 14.77 -24.56
C ALA A 197 35.38 14.11 -24.90
N GLU A 198 35.70 12.95 -24.32
CA GLU A 198 36.88 12.13 -24.70
C GLU A 198 36.83 11.68 -26.18
N LEU A 199 35.63 11.48 -26.74
CA LEU A 199 35.41 11.19 -28.16
C LEU A 199 35.35 12.45 -29.05
N GLY A 200 35.59 13.63 -28.49
CA GLY A 200 35.54 14.91 -29.21
C GLY A 200 34.12 15.41 -29.51
N LEU A 201 33.11 14.86 -28.83
CA LEU A 201 31.71 15.23 -29.01
C LEU A 201 31.22 16.06 -27.81
N LEU A 202 30.71 17.25 -28.09
CA LEU A 202 30.02 18.06 -27.10
C LEU A 202 28.54 17.72 -27.13
N ALA A 203 27.98 17.36 -25.98
CA ALA A 203 26.55 17.11 -25.85
C ALA A 203 25.86 18.28 -25.13
N GLU A 204 24.64 18.56 -25.55
CA GLU A 204 23.75 19.52 -24.90
C GLU A 204 22.90 18.77 -23.86
N VAL A 205 22.82 19.31 -22.64
CA VAL A 205 22.06 18.72 -21.53
C VAL A 205 20.78 19.52 -21.35
N ASN A 206 19.69 19.04 -21.93
CA ASN A 206 18.35 19.59 -21.73
C ASN A 206 17.54 18.63 -20.85
N ILE A 207 17.61 18.81 -19.53
CA ILE A 207 16.84 18.03 -18.56
C ILE A 207 15.54 18.80 -18.28
N GLN A 208 14.45 18.43 -18.94
CA GLN A 208 13.13 18.93 -18.57
C GLN A 208 12.70 18.21 -17.29
N GLY A 209 12.78 18.89 -16.14
CA GLY A 209 12.40 18.27 -14.87
C GLY A 209 12.58 19.06 -13.56
N ASP A 210 12.90 20.36 -13.58
CA ASP A 210 12.78 21.21 -12.37
C ASP A 210 11.46 21.99 -12.42
N GLU A 211 10.35 21.30 -12.13
CA GLU A 211 9.20 21.92 -11.48
C GLU A 211 9.16 21.45 -10.03
N HIS A 212 9.93 22.13 -9.19
CA HIS A 212 9.60 22.24 -7.77
C HIS A 212 8.34 23.11 -7.67
N VAL A 213 7.17 22.51 -7.39
CA VAL A 213 6.17 22.95 -6.38
C VAL A 213 5.23 21.78 -6.10
#